data_AF-A0A961YJC6-F1
#
_entry.id   AF-A0A961YJC6-F1
#
_cell.length_a   1.000
_cell.length_b   1.000
_cell.length_c   1.000
_cell.angle_alpha   90.00
_cell.angle_beta   90.00
_cell.angle_gamma   90.00
#
_symmetry.space_group_name_H-M   'P 1'
#
loop_
_entity.id
_entity.type
_entity.pdbx_description
1 polymer ?
#
loop_
_entity_poly.entity_id
_entity_poly.type
_entity_poly.pdbx_seq_one_letter_code
_entity_poly.pdbx_strand_id
1 'polypeptide(L)' 'DMPVKKVTSVNFGGPNLDILYVTSMAKPPLPRFPGDGVLRGSLFAIYDLGITGVPEPRFGG' A
#
# COMPACT_ATOMS: atom_id res chain seq x y z
N ASP A 1 -10.38 3.99 -7.15
CA ASP A 1 -10.72 2.60 -6.81
C ASP A 1 -9.46 1.75 -6.93
N MET A 2 -9.30 0.71 -6.12
CA MET A 2 -8.08 -0.12 -6.10
C MET A 2 -8.30 -1.44 -6.87
N PRO A 3 -7.30 -1.95 -7.61
CA PRO A 3 -7.44 -3.20 -8.36
C PRO A 3 -7.41 -4.47 -7.48
N VAL A 4 -7.29 -4.29 -6.16
CA VAL A 4 -7.23 -5.35 -5.16
C VAL A 4 -8.20 -5.07 -4.02
N LYS A 5 -8.72 -6.13 -3.40
CA LYS A 5 -9.71 -6.03 -2.31
C LYS A 5 -9.08 -5.98 -0.92
N LYS A 6 -7.80 -6.36 -0.81
CA LYS A 6 -7.12 -6.58 0.49
C LYS A 6 -5.88 -5.71 0.62
N VAL A 7 -6.09 -4.40 0.69
CA VAL A 7 -5.04 -3.44 1.08
C VAL A 7 -4.72 -3.62 2.57
N THR A 8 -3.44 -3.65 2.92
CA THR A 8 -2.99 -3.92 4.30
C THR A 8 -2.43 -2.70 5.02
N SER A 9 -1.62 -1.88 4.34
CA SER A 9 -1.02 -0.68 4.93
C SER A 9 -0.48 0.24 3.83
N VAL A 10 -0.19 1.48 4.20
CA VAL A 10 0.32 2.53 3.31
C VAL A 10 1.47 3.29 3.96
N ASN A 11 2.37 3.83 3.15
CA ASN A 11 3.38 4.81 3.58
C ASN A 11 3.78 5.71 2.41
N PHE A 12 4.05 6.99 2.69
CA PHE A 12 4.65 7.88 1.71
C PHE A 12 6.15 7.56 1.54
N GLY A 13 6.65 7.73 0.33
CA GLY A 13 8.05 7.53 -0.01
C GLY A 13 8.42 8.22 -1.32
N GLY A 14 9.51 7.77 -1.93
CA GLY A 14 10.13 8.50 -3.05
C GLY A 14 11.00 9.68 -2.57
N PRO A 15 11.80 10.28 -3.47
CA PRO A 15 12.73 11.35 -3.08
C PRO A 15 12.05 12.58 -2.44
N ASN A 16 10.81 12.88 -2.83
CA ASN A 16 10.05 14.05 -2.35
C ASN A 16 8.92 13.69 -1.37
N LEU A 17 8.80 12.41 -0.97
CA LEU A 17 7.69 11.91 -0.16
C LEU A 17 6.30 12.14 -0.80
N ASP A 18 6.21 12.13 -2.12
CA ASP A 18 5.01 12.36 -2.93
C ASP A 18 4.41 11.07 -3.54
N ILE A 19 5.04 9.92 -3.31
CA ILE A 19 4.55 8.61 -3.77
C ILE A 19 3.90 7.87 -2.59
N LEU A 20 2.63 7.50 -2.69
CA LEU A 20 1.97 6.65 -1.71
C LEU A 20 2.15 5.18 -2.09
N TYR A 21 2.99 4.47 -1.33
CA TYR A 21 3.15 3.03 -1.47
C TYR A 21 2.06 2.29 -0.70
N VAL A 22 1.44 1.30 -1.35
CA VAL A 22 0.31 0.54 -0.79
C VAL A 22 0.61 -0.96 -0.85
N THR A 23 0.65 -1.60 0.31
CA THR A 23 0.81 -3.06 0.43
C THR A 23 -0.54 -3.77 0.30
N SER A 24 -0.52 -5.00 -0.22
CA SER A 24 -1.71 -5.84 -0.34
C SER A 24 -1.45 -7.29 0.07
N MET A 25 -2.51 -8.01 0.44
CA MET A 25 -2.42 -9.39 0.91
C MET A 25 -2.74 -10.39 -0.20
N ALA A 26 -1.78 -11.28 -0.49
CA ALA A 26 -1.96 -12.32 -1.51
C ALA A 26 -2.97 -13.39 -1.09
N LYS A 27 -2.89 -13.85 0.16
CA LYS A 27 -3.64 -15.00 0.67
C LYS A 27 -4.58 -14.56 1.79
N PRO A 28 -5.90 -14.77 1.68
CA PRO A 28 -6.81 -14.44 2.76
C PRO A 28 -6.53 -15.32 3.99
N PRO A 29 -6.76 -14.80 5.22
CA PRO A 29 -6.52 -15.56 6.44
C PRO A 29 -7.54 -16.69 6.64
N LEU A 30 -8.73 -16.58 6.03
CA LEU A 30 -9.81 -17.56 6.13
C LEU A 30 -10.56 -17.72 4.79
N PRO A 31 -11.13 -18.90 4.49
CA PRO A 31 -11.87 -19.15 3.23
C PRO A 31 -13.09 -18.25 2.99
N ARG A 32 -13.66 -17.64 4.05
CA ARG A 32 -14.84 -16.76 3.94
C ARG A 32 -14.55 -15.39 3.30
N PHE A 33 -13.29 -15.00 3.18
CA PHE A 33 -12.94 -13.70 2.60
C PHE A 33 -12.93 -13.76 1.07
N PRO A 34 -13.32 -12.67 0.39
CA PRO A 34 -13.41 -12.68 -1.06
C PRO A 34 -12.05 -12.99 -1.71
N GLY A 35 -12.14 -13.80 -2.76
CA GLY A 35 -11.05 -13.95 -3.72
C GLY A 35 -10.67 -12.60 -4.30
N ASP A 36 -9.41 -12.51 -4.74
CA ASP A 36 -8.83 -11.29 -5.28
C ASP A 36 -8.12 -11.61 -6.59
N GLY A 37 -7.98 -10.58 -7.43
CA GLY A 37 -7.44 -10.70 -8.78
C GLY A 37 -5.97 -11.14 -8.80
N VAL A 38 -5.40 -11.21 -10.00
CA VAL A 38 -4.01 -11.62 -10.22
C VAL A 38 -2.98 -10.72 -9.52
N LEU A 39 -3.35 -9.45 -9.24
CA LEU A 39 -2.48 -8.47 -8.59
C LEU A 39 -2.47 -8.56 -7.05
N ARG A 40 -3.14 -9.55 -6.46
CA ARG A 40 -3.14 -9.74 -5.01
C ARG A 40 -1.72 -10.00 -4.50
N GLY A 41 -1.32 -9.32 -3.43
CA GLY A 41 0.03 -9.43 -2.89
C GLY A 41 1.06 -8.52 -3.54
N SER A 42 0.70 -7.81 -4.61
CA SER A 42 1.58 -6.81 -5.22
C SER A 42 1.72 -5.57 -4.31
N LEU A 43 2.85 -4.88 -4.47
CA LEU A 43 3.07 -3.52 -3.98
C LEU A 43 2.64 -2.53 -5.06
N PHE A 44 1.85 -1.53 -4.69
CA PHE A 44 1.41 -0.47 -5.60
C PHE A 44 2.10 0.84 -5.24
N ALA A 45 2.36 1.67 -6.24
CA ALA A 45 2.81 3.05 -6.09
C ALA A 45 1.75 3.96 -6.71
N ILE A 46 1.24 4.91 -5.94
CA ILE A 46 0.27 5.90 -6.39
C ILE A 46 0.96 7.25 -6.45
N TYR A 47 0.85 7.89 -7.61
CA TYR A 47 1.49 9.16 -7.95
C TYR A 47 0.45 10.29 -8.03
N ASP A 48 0.92 11.53 -8.10
CA ASP A 48 0.11 12.72 -8.42
C ASP A 48 -1.08 12.97 -7.48
N LEU A 49 -0.94 12.65 -6.19
CA LEU A 49 -1.98 12.87 -5.18
C LEU A 49 -2.14 14.35 -4.77
N GLY A 50 -1.21 15.22 -5.17
CA GLY A 50 -1.20 16.64 -4.79
C GLY A 50 -0.86 16.90 -3.32
N ILE A 51 -0.40 15.87 -2.59
CA ILE A 51 0.00 15.94 -1.18
C ILE A 51 1.32 15.18 -0.98
N THR A 52 2.04 15.54 0.08
CA THR A 52 3.31 14.91 0.48
C THR A 52 3.22 14.36 1.89
N GLY A 53 3.96 13.29 2.16
CA GLY A 53 4.12 12.72 3.49
C GLY A 53 5.24 13.36 4.31
N VAL A 54 5.59 12.68 5.40
CA VAL A 54 6.70 13.02 6.29
C VAL A 54 7.66 11.83 6.39
N PRO A 55 8.95 12.05 6.74
CA PRO A 55 9.88 10.95 6.94
C PRO A 55 9.43 10.03 8.06
N GLU A 56 9.54 8.72 7.85
CA GLU A 56 9.28 7.73 8.90
C GLU A 56 10.31 7.89 10.04
N PRO A 57 9.88 8.09 11.29
CA PRO A 57 10.79 8.18 12.42
C PRO A 57 11.62 6.90 12.57
N ARG A 58 12.90 7.06 12.89
CA ARG A 58 13.75 5.91 13.21
C ARG A 58 13.49 5.48 14.64
N PHE A 59 13.61 4.18 14.89
CA PHE A 59 13.56 3.67 16.25
C PHE A 59 14.68 4.32 17.08
N GLY A 60 14.29 5.15 18.05
CA GLY A 60 15.22 5.90 18.91
C GLY A 60 15.53 7.33 18.49
N GLY A 61 14.96 7.83 17.38
CA GLY A 61 15.21 9.18 16.85
C GLY A 61 15.94 9.16 15.53
#